data_AF-A0A963LL80-F1
#
_entry.id   AF-A0A963LL80-F1
#
_cell.length_a   1.000
_cell.length_b   1.000
_cell.length_c   1.000
_cell.angle_alpha   90.00
_cell.angle_beta   90.00
_cell.angle_gamma   90.00
#
_symmetry.space_group_name_H-M   'P 1'
#
loop_
_entity.id
_entity.type
_entity.pdbx_description
1 polymer ?
#
loop_
_entity_poly.entity_id
_entity_poly.type
_entity_poly.pdbx_seq_one_letter_code
_entity_poly.pdbx_strand_id
1 'polypeptide(L)'
;MNTNSVPTQHANKLQELVSKSAKHLKRGKNIPSLMYVGNSVTGFMIEVPIDLRSNNTKESSAAHARMVAAVIGSDFVITVTEGWCLPENQHPNRDEIIKRYGSIKAYPHRVEIAFFLLETHHNFHFAMVPILSSRLSGKRRQLGEVTWTCLPTVEGRFTAILPALTPR
;
A
#
# COMPACT_ATOMS: atom_id res chain seq x y z
N MET A 1 14.35 -6.68 -6.78
CA MET A 1 13.53 -5.48 -6.57
C MET A 1 14.26 -4.36 -7.28
N ASN A 2 13.63 -3.71 -8.26
CA ASN A 2 14.20 -2.54 -8.90
C ASN A 2 13.76 -1.29 -8.13
N THR A 3 14.66 -0.65 -7.38
CA THR A 3 14.37 0.53 -6.54
C THR A 3 14.89 1.83 -7.15
N ASN A 4 15.28 1.85 -8.43
CA ASN A 4 15.91 3.02 -9.05
C ASN A 4 15.06 4.29 -9.01
N SER A 5 13.74 4.15 -8.79
CA SER A 5 12.81 5.27 -8.65
C SER A 5 12.57 5.70 -7.19
N VAL A 6 13.04 4.98 -6.17
CA VAL A 6 12.75 5.22 -4.74
C VAL A 6 13.92 5.93 -4.06
N PRO A 7 13.69 6.97 -3.23
CA PRO A 7 14.74 7.62 -2.45
C PRO A 7 15.51 6.62 -1.59
N THR A 8 16.84 6.66 -1.65
CA THR A 8 17.73 5.71 -0.97
C THR A 8 17.45 5.60 0.53
N GLN A 9 17.05 6.70 1.17
CA GLN A 9 16.74 6.75 2.60
C GLN A 9 15.58 5.82 3.02
N HIS A 10 14.63 5.52 2.11
CA HIS A 10 13.48 4.66 2.40
C HIS A 10 13.61 3.25 1.79
N ALA A 11 14.56 3.03 0.88
CA ALA A 11 14.70 1.78 0.13
C ALA A 11 14.85 0.55 1.03
N ASN A 12 15.70 0.64 2.06
CA ASN A 12 15.91 -0.46 3.02
C ASN A 12 14.62 -0.81 3.78
N LYS A 13 13.85 0.21 4.19
CA LYS A 13 12.58 0.01 4.90
C LYS A 13 11.53 -0.65 4.01
N LEU A 14 11.41 -0.19 2.77
CA LEU A 14 10.51 -0.77 1.79
C LEU A 14 10.86 -2.22 1.46
N GLN A 15 12.16 -2.53 1.34
CA GLN A 15 12.63 -3.90 1.14
C GLN A 15 12.31 -4.80 2.34
N GLU A 16 12.45 -4.29 3.56
CA GLU A 16 12.09 -4.98 4.80
C GLU A 16 10.57 -5.31 4.81
N LEU A 17 9.73 -4.33 4.46
CA LEU A 17 8.27 -4.49 4.44
C LEU A 17 7.81 -5.47 3.35
N VAL A 18 8.42 -5.43 2.17
CA VAL A 18 8.17 -6.42 1.11
C VAL A 18 8.58 -7.82 1.58
N SER A 19 9.74 -7.94 2.24
CA SER A 19 10.22 -9.22 2.78
C SER A 19 9.30 -9.76 3.88
N LYS A 20 8.82 -8.89 4.78
CA LYS A 20 7.82 -9.23 5.81
C LYS A 20 6.53 -9.71 5.15
N SER A 21 6.01 -8.98 4.17
CA SER A 21 4.79 -9.33 3.43
C SER A 21 4.92 -10.68 2.71
N ALA A 22 6.04 -10.93 2.05
CA ALA A 22 6.33 -12.23 1.44
C ALA A 22 6.34 -13.37 2.46
N LYS A 23 6.89 -13.15 3.67
CA LYS A 23 6.86 -14.15 4.75
C LYS A 23 5.44 -14.45 5.23
N HIS A 24 4.54 -13.46 5.30
CA HIS A 24 3.13 -13.68 5.61
C HIS A 24 2.47 -14.62 4.59
N LEU A 25 2.62 -14.31 3.29
CA LEU A 25 2.04 -15.10 2.21
C LEU A 25 2.61 -16.53 2.15
N LYS A 26 3.93 -16.71 2.36
CA LYS A 26 4.57 -18.04 2.42
C LYS A 26 4.04 -18.91 3.55
N ARG A 27 3.56 -18.29 4.64
CA ARG A 27 2.91 -18.97 5.78
C ARG A 27 1.41 -19.21 5.56
N GLY A 28 0.87 -18.84 4.39
CA GLY A 28 -0.56 -18.91 4.08
C GLY A 28 -1.40 -17.91 4.86
N LYS A 29 -0.79 -16.81 5.34
CA LYS A 29 -1.48 -15.70 5.99
C LYS A 29 -1.71 -14.57 4.99
N ASN A 30 -2.67 -13.70 5.29
CA ASN A 30 -2.80 -12.42 4.61
C ASN A 30 -1.73 -11.44 5.12
N ILE A 31 -1.36 -10.48 4.27
CA ILE A 31 -0.57 -9.32 4.63
C ILE A 31 -1.45 -8.42 5.52
N PRO A 32 -1.00 -8.08 6.75
CA PRO A 32 -1.70 -7.12 7.59
C PRO A 32 -1.83 -5.77 6.88
N SER A 33 -3.01 -5.15 6.97
CA SER A 33 -3.21 -3.81 6.43
C SER A 33 -2.78 -2.77 7.46
N LEU A 34 -1.67 -2.08 7.18
CA LEU A 34 -0.98 -1.20 8.10
C LEU A 34 -0.52 0.09 7.39
N MET A 35 -0.53 1.20 8.11
CA MET A 35 0.22 2.41 7.79
C MET A 35 1.40 2.51 8.75
N TYR A 36 2.60 2.66 8.22
CA TYR A 36 3.83 2.92 8.96
C TYR A 36 4.10 4.41 8.90
N VAL A 37 3.84 5.11 10.00
CA VAL A 37 4.00 6.57 10.10
C VAL A 37 5.36 6.84 10.74
N GLY A 38 6.26 7.52 10.04
CA GLY A 38 7.64 7.64 10.49
C GLY A 38 8.27 9.01 10.27
N ASN A 39 9.36 9.25 10.99
CA ASN A 39 10.19 10.44 10.89
C ASN A 39 11.64 10.01 10.62
N SER A 40 12.20 10.43 9.49
CA SER A 40 13.52 9.98 9.03
C SER A 40 14.67 10.53 9.88
N VAL A 41 14.49 11.71 10.49
CA VAL A 41 15.49 12.37 11.32
C VAL A 41 15.67 11.66 12.67
N THR A 42 14.55 11.31 13.31
CA THR A 42 14.53 10.65 14.63
C THR A 42 14.60 9.14 14.54
N GLY A 43 14.25 8.56 13.38
CA GLY A 43 14.11 7.12 13.20
C GLY A 43 12.86 6.52 13.83
N PHE A 44 11.99 7.33 14.46
CA PHE A 44 10.74 6.84 15.03
C PHE A 44 9.78 6.38 13.94
N MET A 45 9.07 5.29 14.23
CA MET A 45 8.04 4.74 13.36
C MET A 45 6.95 4.08 14.19
N ILE A 46 5.69 4.40 13.89
CA ILE A 46 4.50 3.85 14.54
C ILE A 46 3.67 3.10 13.51
N GLU A 47 3.26 1.88 13.85
CA GLU A 47 2.33 1.09 13.05
C GLU A 47 0.89 1.45 13.42
N VAL A 48 0.11 1.88 12.42
CA VAL A 48 -1.31 2.20 12.55
C VAL A 48 -2.13 1.18 11.76
N PRO A 49 -2.92 0.32 12.42
CA PRO A 49 -3.77 -0.65 11.74
C PRO A 49 -4.85 0.01 10.87
N ILE A 50 -5.08 -0.58 9.69
CA ILE A 50 -6.12 -0.15 8.76
C ILE A 50 -7.32 -1.09 8.87
N ASP A 51 -8.47 -0.55 9.27
CA ASP A 51 -9.72 -1.31 9.31
C ASP A 51 -10.49 -1.14 7.98
N LEU A 52 -10.38 -2.16 7.14
CA LEU A 52 -10.96 -2.19 5.80
C LEU A 52 -12.45 -2.57 5.74
N ARG A 53 -13.12 -2.81 6.87
CA ARG A 53 -14.49 -3.38 6.90
C ARG A 53 -15.56 -2.45 6.33
N SER A 54 -15.43 -1.14 6.50
CA SER A 54 -16.41 -0.15 6.04
C SER A 54 -15.74 1.16 5.61
N ASN A 55 -16.48 2.06 4.96
CA ASN A 55 -15.93 3.38 4.64
C ASN A 55 -15.62 4.20 5.90
N ASN A 56 -16.47 4.14 6.92
CA ASN A 56 -16.27 4.87 8.17
C ASN A 56 -15.02 4.37 8.91
N THR A 57 -14.83 3.05 9.00
CA THR A 57 -13.65 2.49 9.69
C THR A 57 -12.35 2.83 8.96
N LYS A 58 -12.37 2.87 7.62
CA LYS A 58 -11.22 3.31 6.83
C LYS A 58 -10.90 4.78 7.09
N GLU A 59 -11.92 5.63 7.13
CA GLU A 59 -11.75 7.06 7.44
C GLU A 59 -11.22 7.26 8.86
N SER A 60 -11.74 6.53 9.85
CA SER A 60 -11.21 6.54 11.22
C SER A 60 -9.73 6.12 11.27
N SER A 61 -9.34 5.07 10.54
CA SER A 61 -7.93 4.67 10.44
C SER A 61 -7.05 5.77 9.83
N ALA A 62 -7.51 6.40 8.74
CA ALA A 62 -6.78 7.50 8.11
C ALA A 62 -6.66 8.74 9.03
N ALA A 63 -7.74 9.10 9.73
CA ALA A 63 -7.73 10.16 10.72
C ALA A 63 -6.76 9.88 11.87
N HIS A 64 -6.73 8.64 12.38
CA HIS A 64 -5.78 8.23 13.41
C HIS A 64 -4.33 8.32 12.91
N ALA A 65 -4.04 7.88 11.69
CA ALA A 65 -2.71 8.00 11.11
C ALA A 65 -2.28 9.46 10.94
N ARG A 66 -3.18 10.36 10.51
CA ARG A 66 -2.93 11.82 10.45
C ARG A 66 -2.60 12.41 11.82
N MET A 67 -3.33 12.02 12.85
CA MET A 67 -3.04 12.44 14.23
C MET A 67 -1.65 11.97 14.67
N VAL A 68 -1.32 10.70 14.44
CA VAL A 68 0.02 10.15 14.75
C VAL A 68 1.10 10.90 13.99
N ALA A 69 0.89 11.16 12.69
CA ALA A 69 1.83 11.88 11.84
C ALA A 69 2.12 13.28 12.37
N ALA A 70 1.08 14.00 12.80
CA ALA A 70 1.22 15.32 13.41
C ALA A 70 1.99 15.26 14.75
N VAL A 71 1.67 14.30 15.62
CA VAL A 71 2.29 14.18 16.95
C VAL A 71 3.79 13.88 16.87
N ILE A 72 4.21 13.03 15.94
CA ILE A 72 5.63 12.64 15.81
C ILE A 72 6.42 13.49 14.80
N GLY A 73 5.78 14.50 14.20
CA GLY A 73 6.39 15.30 13.14
C GLY A 73 6.82 14.44 11.95
N SER A 74 5.98 13.50 11.53
CA SER A 74 6.28 12.53 10.48
C SER A 74 6.61 13.21 9.14
N ASP A 75 7.59 12.65 8.43
CA ASP A 75 8.03 13.11 7.09
C ASP A 75 7.81 12.05 6.00
N PHE A 76 7.41 10.83 6.37
CA PHE A 76 6.94 9.80 5.45
C PHE A 76 5.86 8.90 6.07
N VAL A 77 5.01 8.35 5.21
CA VAL A 77 4.06 7.28 5.55
C VAL A 77 4.19 6.15 4.55
N ILE A 78 4.29 4.91 5.01
CA ILE A 78 4.23 3.73 4.14
C ILE A 78 2.94 2.97 4.41
N THR A 79 2.04 2.92 3.43
CA THR A 79 0.84 2.08 3.48
C THR A 79 1.13 0.72 2.86
N VAL A 80 0.75 -0.35 3.57
CA VAL A 80 0.82 -1.74 3.10
C VAL A 80 -0.56 -2.38 3.26
N THR A 81 -1.10 -2.96 2.19
CA THR A 81 -2.40 -3.66 2.24
C THR A 81 -2.54 -4.68 1.11
N GLU A 82 -3.49 -5.61 1.24
CA GLU A 82 -3.92 -6.45 0.13
C GLU A 82 -5.11 -5.78 -0.59
N GLY A 83 -5.20 -5.99 -1.90
CA GLY A 83 -6.30 -5.46 -2.69
C GLY A 83 -6.56 -6.27 -3.94
N TRP A 84 -7.39 -5.70 -4.81
CA TRP A 84 -7.71 -6.26 -6.12
C TRP A 84 -7.54 -5.19 -7.18
N CYS A 85 -6.92 -5.55 -8.30
CA CYS A 85 -6.88 -4.72 -9.49
C CYS A 85 -7.47 -5.47 -10.70
N LEU A 86 -7.74 -4.71 -11.76
CA LEU A 86 -8.09 -5.27 -13.04
C LEU A 86 -6.81 -5.73 -13.76
N PRO A 87 -6.86 -6.85 -14.50
CA PRO A 87 -5.86 -7.16 -15.52
C PRO A 87 -5.65 -5.95 -16.44
N GLU A 88 -4.42 -5.72 -16.88
CA GLU A 88 -4.05 -4.56 -17.69
C GLU A 88 -4.92 -4.39 -18.94
N ASN A 89 -5.17 -5.50 -19.65
CA ASN A 89 -6.04 -5.52 -20.82
C ASN A 89 -7.53 -5.22 -20.54
N GLN A 90 -7.93 -5.10 -19.26
CA GLN A 90 -9.28 -4.77 -18.83
C GLN A 90 -9.40 -3.36 -18.23
N HIS A 91 -8.31 -2.59 -18.15
CA HIS A 91 -8.35 -1.21 -17.66
C HIS A 91 -9.31 -0.31 -18.47
N PRO A 92 -9.37 -0.39 -19.81
CA PRO A 92 -10.33 0.38 -20.59
C PRO A 92 -11.80 0.08 -20.26
N ASN A 93 -12.09 -1.13 -19.75
CA ASN A 93 -13.44 -1.61 -19.46
C ASN A 93 -13.83 -1.40 -17.99
N ARG A 94 -13.04 -0.64 -17.22
CA ARG A 94 -13.20 -0.50 -15.77
C ARG A 94 -14.62 -0.12 -15.37
N ASP A 95 -15.19 0.89 -16.00
CA ASP A 95 -16.49 1.43 -15.60
C ASP A 95 -17.63 0.45 -15.91
N GLU A 96 -17.54 -0.27 -17.03
CA GLU A 96 -18.48 -1.34 -17.37
C GLU A 96 -18.38 -2.50 -16.36
N ILE A 97 -17.16 -2.90 -16.00
CA ILE A 97 -16.92 -3.94 -14.99
C ILE A 97 -17.51 -3.52 -13.64
N ILE A 98 -17.29 -2.28 -13.22
CA ILE A 98 -17.87 -1.75 -11.97
C ILE A 98 -19.40 -1.72 -12.06
N LYS A 99 -19.97 -1.29 -13.19
CA LYS A 99 -21.43 -1.29 -13.40
C LYS A 99 -22.02 -2.70 -13.32
N ARG A 100 -21.34 -3.69 -13.90
CA ARG A 100 -21.82 -5.09 -13.96
C ARG A 100 -21.63 -5.86 -12.66
N TYR A 101 -20.49 -5.71 -12.00
CA TYR A 101 -20.11 -6.51 -10.83
C TYR A 101 -20.19 -5.73 -9.51
N GLY A 102 -20.44 -4.42 -9.55
CA GLY A 102 -20.47 -3.52 -8.39
C GLY A 102 -19.09 -3.16 -7.82
N SER A 103 -18.07 -4.00 -8.02
CA SER A 103 -16.70 -3.75 -7.57
C SER A 103 -15.67 -4.62 -8.30
N ILE A 104 -14.40 -4.19 -8.29
CA ILE A 104 -13.27 -5.02 -8.79
C ILE A 104 -13.14 -6.31 -7.98
N LYS A 105 -13.44 -6.28 -6.67
CA LYS A 105 -13.42 -7.48 -5.81
C LYS A 105 -14.38 -8.58 -6.32
N ALA A 106 -15.53 -8.18 -6.87
CA ALA A 106 -16.54 -9.11 -7.39
C ALA A 106 -16.24 -9.57 -8.83
N TYR A 107 -15.26 -8.97 -9.51
CA TYR A 107 -14.88 -9.36 -10.87
C TYR A 107 -14.18 -10.74 -10.87
N PRO A 108 -14.61 -11.70 -11.73
CA PRO A 108 -14.05 -13.05 -11.76
C PRO A 108 -12.57 -13.11 -12.15
N HIS A 109 -12.12 -12.22 -13.04
CA HIS A 109 -10.74 -12.19 -13.54
C HIS A 109 -9.87 -11.15 -12.82
N ARG A 110 -10.28 -10.71 -11.62
CA ARG A 110 -9.48 -9.79 -10.82
C ARG A 110 -8.10 -10.38 -10.49
N VAL A 111 -7.12 -9.52 -10.32
CA VAL A 111 -5.78 -9.88 -9.84
C VAL A 111 -5.69 -9.50 -8.37
N GLU A 112 -5.34 -10.45 -7.51
CA GLU A 112 -4.98 -10.15 -6.12
C GLU A 112 -3.60 -9.48 -6.10
N ILE A 113 -3.48 -8.42 -5.32
CA ILE A 113 -2.24 -7.64 -5.22
C ILE A 113 -1.88 -7.35 -3.76
N ALA A 114 -0.58 -7.25 -3.52
CA ALA A 114 -0.04 -6.51 -2.40
C ALA A 114 0.23 -5.09 -2.88
N PHE A 115 -0.34 -4.11 -2.19
CA PHE A 115 -0.17 -2.70 -2.46
C PHE A 115 0.77 -2.09 -1.44
N PHE A 116 1.81 -1.43 -1.94
CA PHE A 116 2.72 -0.63 -1.15
C PHE A 116 2.68 0.81 -1.67
N LEU A 117 2.55 1.78 -0.76
CA LEU A 117 2.56 3.21 -1.09
C LEU A 117 3.40 3.94 -0.06
N LEU A 118 4.52 4.50 -0.48
CA LEU A 118 5.29 5.49 0.24
C LEU A 118 4.77 6.88 -0.14
N GLU A 119 4.24 7.60 0.83
CA GLU A 119 3.93 9.02 0.77
C GLU A 119 5.09 9.80 1.41
N THR A 120 5.61 10.80 0.69
CA THR A 120 6.51 11.82 1.22
C THR A 120 5.88 13.20 0.98
N HIS A 121 6.46 14.27 1.53
CA HIS A 121 6.00 15.63 1.22
C HIS A 121 6.20 16.05 -0.24
N HIS A 122 7.00 15.31 -1.02
CA HIS A 122 7.38 15.72 -2.38
C HIS A 122 6.73 14.86 -3.46
N ASN A 123 6.53 13.58 -3.18
CA ASN A 123 6.09 12.60 -4.17
C ASN A 123 5.55 11.34 -3.48
N PHE A 124 5.00 10.47 -4.32
CA PHE A 124 4.54 9.14 -3.94
C PHE A 124 5.36 8.10 -4.69
N HIS A 125 5.71 7.02 -4.00
CA HIS A 125 6.28 5.83 -4.63
C HIS A 125 5.37 4.64 -4.33
N PHE A 126 4.89 3.97 -5.35
CA PHE A 126 3.98 2.84 -5.16
C PHE A 126 4.42 1.60 -5.92
N ALA A 127 3.99 0.45 -5.42
CA ALA A 127 4.13 -0.84 -6.07
C ALA A 127 2.82 -1.62 -5.92
N MET A 128 2.27 -2.05 -7.06
CA MET A 128 1.16 -2.99 -7.13
C MET A 128 1.73 -4.35 -7.52
N VAL A 129 1.91 -5.23 -6.54
CA VAL A 129 2.63 -6.49 -6.70
C VAL A 129 1.62 -7.64 -6.79
N PRO A 130 1.55 -8.39 -7.90
CA PRO A 130 0.66 -9.54 -8.00
C PRO A 130 0.92 -10.57 -6.90
N ILE A 131 -0.15 -11.10 -6.29
CA ILE A 131 -0.09 -12.22 -5.35
C ILE A 131 -0.39 -13.49 -6.14
N LEU A 132 0.62 -14.35 -6.27
CA LEU A 132 0.57 -15.59 -7.01
C LEU A 132 0.30 -16.76 -6.07
N SER A 133 -0.49 -17.74 -6.51
CA SER A 133 -0.62 -19.02 -5.81
C SER A 133 0.70 -19.78 -5.85
N SER A 134 1.03 -20.46 -4.75
CA SER A 134 2.18 -21.37 -4.74
C SER A 134 1.79 -22.70 -5.37
N ARG A 135 2.58 -23.17 -6.35
CA ARG A 135 2.39 -24.51 -6.96
C ARG A 135 2.49 -25.65 -5.94
N LEU A 136 3.16 -25.43 -4.80
CA LEU A 136 3.45 -26.46 -3.79
C LEU A 136 2.36 -26.61 -2.73
N SER A 137 1.44 -25.64 -2.59
CA SER A 137 0.38 -25.69 -1.59
C SER A 137 -0.72 -24.69 -1.93
N GLY A 138 -1.97 -25.15 -1.99
CA GLY A 138 -3.14 -24.28 -2.27
C GLY A 138 -3.37 -23.17 -1.23
N LYS A 139 -2.72 -23.22 -0.06
CA LYS A 139 -2.79 -22.15 0.96
C LYS A 139 -1.62 -21.17 0.89
N ARG A 140 -0.47 -21.57 0.34
CA ARG A 140 0.72 -20.70 0.29
C ARG A 140 0.63 -19.81 -0.93
N ARG A 141 1.05 -18.55 -0.77
CA ARG A 141 1.10 -17.55 -1.83
C ARG A 141 2.48 -16.92 -1.86
N GLN A 142 2.79 -16.23 -2.95
CA GLN A 142 4.05 -15.50 -3.11
C GLN A 142 3.81 -14.18 -3.83
N LEU A 143 4.66 -13.19 -3.55
CA LEU A 143 4.69 -11.96 -4.32
C LEU A 143 5.30 -12.25 -5.70
N GLY A 144 4.75 -11.62 -6.73
CA GLY A 144 5.37 -11.47 -8.04
C GLY A 144 6.53 -10.48 -8.01
N GLU A 145 6.90 -9.98 -9.19
CA GLU A 145 7.93 -8.95 -9.32
C GLU A 145 7.51 -7.64 -8.66
N VAL A 146 8.45 -7.02 -7.93
CA VAL A 146 8.23 -5.73 -7.27
C VAL A 146 8.89 -4.63 -8.07
N THR A 147 8.04 -3.80 -8.67
CA THR A 147 8.42 -2.63 -9.47
C THR A 147 7.83 -1.38 -8.83
N TRP A 148 8.69 -0.40 -8.56
CA TRP A 148 8.31 0.87 -7.97
C TRP A 148 8.08 1.93 -9.03
N THR A 149 6.96 2.64 -8.93
CA THR A 149 6.63 3.79 -9.77
C THR A 149 6.58 5.04 -8.91
N CYS A 150 7.21 6.12 -9.39
CA CYS A 150 7.14 7.45 -8.78
C CYS A 150 6.01 8.25 -9.42
N LEU A 151 5.17 8.88 -8.61
CA LEU A 151 4.12 9.80 -9.04
C LEU A 151 4.22 11.12 -8.25
N PRO A 152 3.95 12.27 -8.89
CA PRO A 152 3.92 13.56 -8.19
C PRO A 152 2.76 13.64 -7.20
N THR A 153 1.61 13.04 -7.55
CA THR A 153 0.39 13.08 -6.75
C THR A 153 -0.38 11.78 -6.89
N VAL A 154 -1.06 11.37 -5.82
CA VAL A 154 -2.00 10.25 -5.80
C VAL A 154 -3.24 10.68 -5.03
N GLU A 155 -4.42 10.39 -5.56
CA GLU A 155 -5.67 10.55 -4.84
C GLU A 155 -6.10 9.21 -4.22
N GLY A 156 -6.52 9.26 -2.97
CA GLY A 156 -6.98 8.08 -2.25
C GLY A 156 -7.40 8.40 -0.81
N ARG A 157 -7.98 7.40 -0.16
CA ARG A 157 -8.34 7.52 1.26
C ARG A 157 -7.14 7.41 2.20
N PHE A 158 -6.08 6.75 1.74
CA PHE A 158 -4.85 6.52 2.50
C PHE A 158 -3.68 7.31 1.89
N THR A 159 -4.00 8.50 1.38
CA THR A 159 -3.06 9.51 0.88
C THR A 159 -3.32 10.80 1.64
N ALA A 160 -2.39 11.76 1.59
CA ALA A 160 -2.46 13.00 2.34
C ALA A 160 -2.59 12.72 3.86
N ILE A 161 -1.83 11.72 4.31
CA ILE A 161 -1.68 11.39 5.73
C ILE A 161 -0.66 12.32 6.38
N LEU A 162 0.37 12.73 5.63
CA LEU A 162 1.33 13.70 6.11
C LEU A 162 0.65 15.06 6.34
N PRO A 163 1.06 15.79 7.39
CA PRO A 163 0.60 17.16 7.56
C PRO A 163 1.06 18.02 6.37
N ALA A 164 0.27 19.03 6.01
CA ALA A 164 0.71 20.02 5.05
C ALA A 164 1.99 20.68 5.57
N LEU A 165 2.96 20.91 4.68
CA LEU A 165 4.10 21.74 5.03
C LEU A 165 3.57 23.14 5.34
N THR A 166 3.63 23.55 6.62
CA THR A 166 3.39 24.95 6.96
C THR A 166 4.42 25.78 6.19
N PRO A 167 4.01 26.80 5.41
CA PRO A 167 4.96 27.74 4.84
C PRO A 167 5.78 28.31 6.01
N ARG A 168 7.10 28.17 5.94
CA ARG A 168 8.01 28.87 6.87
C ARG A 168 8.10 30.33 6.49
#